data_AF-A0A4P5QTK1-F1
#
_entry.id   AF-A0A4P5QTK1-F1
#
_cell.length_a   1.000
_cell.length_b   1.000
_cell.length_c   1.000
_cell.angle_alpha   90.00
_cell.angle_beta   90.00
_cell.angle_gamma   90.00
#
_symmetry.space_group_name_H-M   'P 1'
#
loop_
_entity.id
_entity.type
_entity.pdbx_description
1 polymer ?
#
loop_
_entity_poly.entity_id
_entity_poly.type
_entity_poly.pdbx_seq_one_letter_code
_entity_poly.pdbx_strand_id
1 'polypeptide(L)'
;MNKMKLKSCFILVACISLMGSDDFPKVDGAKLTTVPGPLVDDSRMDPSRWPGSSKGLDFRRMARRSSTIPSVAAPMMESIIEDKVNDQAGWKAYRFDIPPNSSYEFGIKAERQSWFTLRVVNKWGQVEEGMTQNIIQRGYPYASYINKSNGIRTIFVVLDTTEDHSFGEPYSLLINVMKKK
;
A
#
# COMPACT_ATOMS: atom_id res chain seq x y z
N MET A 1 2.13 -32.96 -23.91
CA MET A 1 2.41 -31.58 -24.37
C MET A 1 1.53 -30.63 -23.56
N ASN A 2 2.17 -29.63 -22.95
CA ASN A 2 1.73 -28.80 -21.82
C ASN A 2 0.34 -28.13 -21.94
N LYS A 3 -0.53 -28.38 -20.95
CA LYS A 3 -1.66 -27.50 -20.60
C LYS A 3 -1.83 -27.40 -19.08
N MET A 4 -0.81 -26.96 -18.35
CA MET A 4 -0.96 -26.65 -16.92
C MET A 4 0.04 -25.56 -16.53
N LYS A 5 -0.35 -24.28 -16.61
CA LYS A 5 0.30 -23.17 -15.88
C LYS A 5 -0.42 -21.82 -15.90
N LEU A 6 -1.74 -21.77 -16.11
CA LEU A 6 -2.48 -20.49 -16.10
C LEU A 6 -3.58 -20.36 -15.04
N LYS A 7 -3.80 -21.37 -14.19
CA LYS A 7 -4.90 -21.32 -13.20
C LYS A 7 -4.49 -20.79 -11.82
N SER A 8 -3.19 -20.60 -11.54
CA SER A 8 -2.74 -20.31 -10.17
C SER A 8 -2.73 -18.82 -9.79
N CYS A 9 -2.68 -17.88 -10.75
CA CYS A 9 -2.74 -16.44 -10.44
C CYS A 9 -4.17 -15.91 -10.30
N PHE A 10 -5.14 -16.49 -11.02
CA PHE A 10 -6.53 -16.02 -10.98
C PHE A 10 -7.28 -16.42 -9.71
N ILE A 11 -6.87 -17.52 -9.05
CA ILE A 11 -7.55 -18.00 -7.83
C ILE A 11 -7.13 -17.16 -6.60
N LEU A 12 -5.93 -16.59 -6.58
CA LEU A 12 -5.45 -15.84 -5.41
C LEU A 12 -6.11 -14.45 -5.28
N VAL A 13 -6.34 -13.76 -6.40
CA VAL A 13 -7.07 -12.47 -6.43
C VAL A 13 -8.52 -12.65 -5.98
N ALA A 14 -9.10 -13.83 -6.22
CA ALA A 14 -10.44 -14.17 -5.77
C ALA A 14 -10.52 -14.39 -4.24
N CYS A 15 -9.44 -14.78 -3.57
CA CYS A 15 -9.48 -14.99 -2.11
C CYS A 15 -9.60 -13.68 -1.32
N ILE A 16 -9.04 -12.57 -1.81
CA ILE A 16 -9.20 -11.25 -1.16
C ILE A 16 -10.63 -10.72 -1.34
N SER A 17 -11.34 -11.15 -2.40
CA SER A 17 -12.73 -10.76 -2.65
C SER A 17 -13.78 -11.74 -2.11
N LEU A 18 -13.40 -12.97 -1.72
CA LEU A 18 -14.32 -14.02 -1.23
C LEU A 18 -14.15 -14.40 0.25
N MET A 19 -13.02 -14.09 0.89
CA MET A 19 -12.92 -14.19 2.34
C MET A 19 -13.51 -12.91 2.93
N GLY A 20 -14.64 -13.04 3.63
CA GLY A 20 -15.38 -11.91 4.19
C GLY A 20 -14.44 -10.96 4.93
N SER A 21 -14.31 -9.74 4.42
CA SER A 21 -13.56 -8.65 5.04
C SER A 21 -14.17 -8.20 6.39
N ASP A 22 -15.04 -8.99 7.01
CA ASP A 22 -15.72 -8.68 8.27
C ASP A 22 -15.17 -9.50 9.44
N ASP A 23 -14.36 -10.52 9.20
CA ASP A 23 -13.81 -11.39 10.27
C ASP A 23 -12.45 -10.92 10.80
N PHE A 24 -11.80 -9.97 10.14
CA PHE A 24 -10.51 -9.43 10.60
C PHE A 24 -10.70 -8.29 11.61
N PRO A 25 -9.79 -8.17 12.60
CA PRO A 25 -9.85 -7.08 13.56
C PRO A 25 -9.71 -5.74 12.85
N LYS A 26 -10.69 -4.87 13.11
CA LYS A 26 -10.73 -3.50 12.58
C LYS A 26 -9.94 -2.58 13.49
N VAL A 27 -9.06 -1.79 12.89
CA VAL A 27 -8.18 -0.85 13.58
C VAL A 27 -8.41 0.53 12.99
N ASP A 28 -8.64 1.52 13.85
CA ASP A 28 -8.80 2.92 13.45
C ASP A 28 -7.42 3.52 13.13
N GLY A 29 -7.20 3.85 11.86
CA GLY A 29 -5.95 4.41 11.34
C GLY A 29 -5.58 5.78 11.93
N ALA A 30 -6.54 6.51 12.50
CA ALA A 30 -6.30 7.77 13.19
C ALA A 30 -5.72 7.59 14.60
N LYS A 31 -5.90 6.40 15.21
CA LYS A 31 -5.37 6.06 16.54
C LYS A 31 -3.99 5.41 16.50
N LEU A 32 -3.46 5.15 15.31
CA LEU A 32 -2.14 4.55 15.15
C LEU A 32 -1.03 5.54 15.51
N THR A 33 0.01 5.03 16.15
CA THR A 33 1.17 5.83 16.55
C THR A 33 1.90 6.36 15.32
N THR A 34 2.13 7.68 15.29
CA THR A 34 2.95 8.31 14.23
C THR A 34 4.41 7.88 14.38
N VAL A 35 5.05 7.56 13.26
CA VAL A 35 6.44 7.11 13.21
C VAL A 35 7.19 7.81 12.06
N PRO A 36 8.53 7.86 12.10
CA PRO A 36 9.31 8.32 10.96
C PRO A 36 8.97 7.50 9.71
N GLY A 37 8.62 8.20 8.63
CA GLY A 37 8.27 7.57 7.36
C GLY A 37 9.45 7.40 6.42
N PRO A 38 9.21 6.77 5.26
CA PRO A 38 10.22 6.57 4.25
C PRO A 38 10.57 7.91 3.59
N LEU A 39 11.80 8.02 3.09
CA LEU A 39 12.16 9.12 2.20
C LEU A 39 11.27 9.12 0.95
N VAL A 40 11.03 10.31 0.44
CA VAL A 40 10.41 10.50 -0.86
C VAL A 40 11.43 10.12 -1.95
N ASP A 41 11.15 9.07 -2.73
CA ASP A 41 11.96 8.74 -3.92
C ASP A 41 11.65 9.74 -5.03
N ASP A 42 12.48 10.77 -5.13
CA ASP A 42 12.40 11.88 -6.09
C ASP A 42 12.35 11.40 -7.57
N SER A 43 12.88 10.20 -7.87
CA SER A 43 12.95 9.67 -9.24
C SER A 43 11.69 8.91 -9.70
N ARG A 44 10.84 8.48 -8.75
CA ARG A 44 9.60 7.71 -9.01
C ARG A 44 8.33 8.39 -8.53
N MET A 45 8.47 9.44 -7.73
CA MET A 45 7.41 10.38 -7.35
C MET A 45 7.31 11.57 -8.32
N ASP A 46 8.02 11.50 -9.46
CA ASP A 46 7.92 12.49 -10.53
C ASP A 46 6.45 12.62 -11.00
N PRO A 47 5.81 13.78 -10.75
CA PRO A 47 4.42 14.02 -11.15
C PRO A 47 4.18 13.89 -12.66
N SER A 48 5.23 14.02 -13.49
CA SER A 48 5.13 13.90 -14.95
C SER A 48 5.06 12.47 -15.46
N ARG A 49 5.37 11.47 -14.61
CA ARG A 49 5.35 10.05 -14.96
C ARG A 49 4.02 9.36 -14.65
N TRP A 50 3.07 10.08 -14.04
CA TRP A 50 1.76 9.58 -13.65
C TRP A 50 0.66 10.31 -14.43
N PRO A 51 -0.24 9.59 -15.15
CA PRO A 51 -1.30 10.20 -15.93
C PRO A 51 -2.44 10.61 -15.00
N GLY A 52 -2.40 11.84 -14.48
CA GLY A 52 -3.42 12.44 -13.62
C GLY A 52 -3.48 13.96 -13.85
N SER A 53 -4.68 14.52 -13.77
CA SER A 53 -5.08 15.76 -14.46
C SER A 53 -4.24 17.02 -14.17
N SER A 54 -4.08 17.85 -15.20
CA SER A 54 -3.15 18.98 -15.33
C SER A 54 -3.49 20.24 -14.51
N LYS A 55 -4.38 20.18 -13.51
CA LYS A 55 -4.80 21.38 -12.75
C LYS A 55 -4.59 21.31 -11.23
N GLY A 56 -4.42 20.13 -10.61
CA GLY A 56 -4.05 19.99 -9.19
C GLY A 56 -2.58 19.65 -8.91
N LEU A 57 -1.77 19.59 -9.96
CA LEU A 57 -0.34 19.25 -9.87
C LEU A 57 0.46 20.21 -8.97
N ASP A 58 0.09 21.49 -8.86
CA ASP A 58 0.92 22.47 -8.14
C ASP A 58 0.81 22.37 -6.62
N PHE A 59 -0.40 22.18 -6.07
CA PHE A 59 -0.58 22.06 -4.63
C PHE A 59 -0.03 20.73 -4.10
N ARG A 60 -0.23 19.63 -4.84
CA ARG A 60 0.36 18.33 -4.49
C ARG A 60 1.86 18.37 -4.59
N ARG A 61 2.41 18.97 -5.66
CA ARG A 61 3.86 19.16 -5.81
C ARG A 61 4.44 19.96 -4.65
N MET A 62 3.75 21.00 -4.18
CA MET A 62 4.17 21.77 -3.00
C MET A 62 4.08 20.96 -1.71
N ALA A 63 2.97 20.25 -1.48
CA ALA A 63 2.78 19.40 -0.29
C ALA A 63 3.76 18.19 -0.26
N ARG A 64 4.21 17.73 -1.42
CA ARG A 64 5.20 16.65 -1.58
C ARG A 64 6.67 17.11 -1.46
N ARG A 65 6.93 18.38 -1.13
CA ARG A 65 8.29 18.88 -0.84
C ARG A 65 8.87 18.39 0.49
N SER A 66 8.08 17.67 1.28
CA SER A 66 8.58 17.00 2.48
C SER A 66 9.67 15.99 2.10
N SER A 67 10.71 15.88 2.94
CA SER A 67 11.76 14.87 2.77
C SER A 67 11.26 13.45 3.05
N THR A 68 10.19 13.31 3.84
CA THR A 68 9.60 12.03 4.25
C THR A 68 8.09 12.00 4.06
N ILE A 69 7.55 10.82 3.75
CA ILE A 69 6.10 10.59 3.69
C ILE A 69 5.55 10.43 5.13
N PRO A 70 4.44 11.08 5.52
CA PRO A 70 3.82 10.85 6.83
C PRO A 70 3.50 9.37 7.05
N SER A 71 3.90 8.82 8.19
CA SER A 71 3.78 7.38 8.46
C SER A 71 3.21 7.07 9.82
N VAL A 72 2.49 5.95 9.91
CA VAL A 72 1.99 5.37 11.16
C VAL A 72 2.49 3.94 11.32
N ALA A 73 2.65 3.46 12.56
CA ALA A 73 2.97 2.07 12.85
C ALA A 73 1.72 1.21 12.64
N ALA A 74 1.82 0.21 11.76
CA ALA A 74 0.72 -0.69 11.48
C ALA A 74 0.80 -1.99 12.30
N PRO A 75 -0.35 -2.61 12.63
CA PRO A 75 -0.37 -3.92 13.26
C PRO A 75 0.31 -4.97 12.38
N MET A 76 1.08 -5.87 13.02
CA MET A 76 1.81 -6.96 12.34
C MET A 76 0.94 -8.21 12.09
N MET A 77 -0.36 -8.14 12.37
CA MET A 77 -1.31 -9.24 12.26
C MET A 77 -2.31 -9.01 11.12
N GLU A 78 -3.00 -10.08 10.73
CA GLU A 78 -4.17 -9.99 9.84
C GLU A 78 -5.17 -9.00 10.44
N SER A 79 -5.50 -7.95 9.70
CA SER A 79 -6.29 -6.83 10.20
C SER A 79 -6.79 -5.94 9.07
N ILE A 80 -7.73 -5.07 9.39
CA ILE A 80 -8.26 -4.04 8.50
C ILE A 80 -8.04 -2.70 9.16
N ILE A 81 -7.24 -1.84 8.53
CA ILE A 81 -7.10 -0.46 8.99
C ILE A 81 -8.14 0.39 8.28
N GLU A 82 -9.10 0.91 9.03
CA GLU A 82 -10.08 1.88 8.53
C GLU A 82 -9.49 3.28 8.67
N ASP A 83 -9.43 4.01 7.57
CA ASP A 83 -8.77 5.30 7.50
C ASP A 83 -9.43 6.22 6.46
N LYS A 84 -8.90 7.43 6.34
CA LYS A 84 -9.32 8.37 5.30
C LYS A 84 -8.13 9.21 4.84
N VAL A 85 -8.24 9.74 3.62
CA VAL A 85 -7.20 10.60 3.04
C VAL A 85 -7.19 11.93 3.78
N ASN A 86 -6.24 12.12 4.68
CA ASN A 86 -6.15 13.31 5.55
C ASN A 86 -5.01 14.26 5.18
N ASP A 87 -4.24 13.93 4.16
CA ASP A 87 -3.09 14.73 3.71
C ASP A 87 -3.38 15.34 2.34
N GLN A 88 -3.05 16.61 2.16
CA GLN A 88 -3.24 17.33 0.90
C GLN A 88 -2.36 16.79 -0.23
N ALA A 89 -1.21 16.19 0.10
CA ALA A 89 -0.36 15.50 -0.86
C ALA A 89 -0.95 14.17 -1.35
N GLY A 90 -2.00 13.64 -0.69
CA GLY A 90 -2.71 12.43 -1.09
C GLY A 90 -1.97 11.13 -0.75
N TRP A 91 -0.86 11.19 -0.01
CA TRP A 91 -0.05 10.03 0.35
C TRP A 91 0.00 9.77 1.86
N LYS A 92 0.04 8.50 2.26
CA LYS A 92 0.23 8.05 3.65
C LYS A 92 1.01 6.74 3.65
N ALA A 93 1.93 6.59 4.58
CA ALA A 93 2.70 5.36 4.76
C ALA A 93 2.26 4.59 6.01
N TYR A 94 2.33 3.28 5.91
CA TYR A 94 2.12 2.34 7.00
C TYR A 94 3.40 1.55 7.20
N ARG A 95 4.04 1.72 8.35
CA ARG A 95 5.27 1.01 8.70
C ARG A 95 4.91 -0.37 9.22
N PHE A 96 5.55 -1.39 8.67
CA PHE A 96 5.48 -2.77 9.15
C PHE A 96 6.88 -3.28 9.46
N ASP A 97 7.02 -3.94 10.60
CA ASP A 97 8.23 -4.68 10.96
C ASP A 97 7.98 -6.17 10.70
N ILE A 98 8.40 -6.65 9.54
CA ILE A 98 8.02 -7.96 9.00
C ILE A 98 8.94 -9.06 9.55
N PRO A 99 8.40 -10.09 10.24
CA PRO A 99 9.19 -11.20 10.77
C PRO A 99 10.00 -11.95 9.70
N PRO A 100 11.10 -12.61 10.07
CA PRO A 100 11.85 -13.44 9.14
C PRO A 100 10.96 -14.54 8.55
N ASN A 101 11.21 -14.90 7.29
CA ASN A 101 10.52 -15.99 6.60
C ASN A 101 9.00 -15.85 6.47
N SER A 102 8.46 -14.63 6.60
CA SER A 102 7.03 -14.35 6.49
C SER A 102 6.68 -13.62 5.18
N SER A 103 5.40 -13.68 4.81
CA SER A 103 4.88 -13.03 3.61
C SER A 103 3.59 -12.29 3.95
N TYR A 104 3.44 -11.09 3.40
CA TYR A 104 2.32 -10.19 3.65
C TYR A 104 1.72 -9.74 2.33
N GLU A 105 0.40 -9.61 2.30
CA GLU A 105 -0.35 -9.03 1.20
C GLU A 105 -1.18 -7.86 1.68
N PHE A 106 -1.27 -6.84 0.84
CA PHE A 106 -1.92 -5.58 1.12
C PHE A 106 -2.89 -5.25 -0.01
N GLY A 107 -4.09 -4.80 0.36
CA GLY A 107 -5.12 -4.38 -0.60
C GLY A 107 -5.90 -3.18 -0.10
N ILE A 108 -6.60 -2.50 -1.01
CA ILE A 108 -7.50 -1.40 -0.66
C ILE A 108 -8.94 -1.76 -0.98
N LYS A 109 -9.83 -1.49 -0.01
CA LYS A 109 -11.26 -1.43 -0.20
C LYS A 109 -11.72 0.02 -0.01
N ALA A 110 -12.27 0.62 -1.05
CA ALA A 110 -12.83 1.98 -1.04
C ALA A 110 -14.01 2.01 -2.02
N GLU A 111 -14.84 3.06 -1.97
CA GLU A 111 -15.87 3.28 -2.98
C GLU A 111 -15.21 3.48 -4.36
N ARG A 112 -14.15 4.28 -4.41
CA ARG A 112 -13.42 4.63 -5.63
C ARG A 112 -12.02 4.01 -5.65
N GLN A 113 -11.95 2.68 -5.69
CA GLN A 113 -10.67 1.94 -5.61
C GLN A 113 -9.64 2.35 -6.65
N SER A 114 -10.08 2.73 -7.86
CA SER A 114 -9.20 3.16 -8.96
C SER A 114 -8.41 4.44 -8.64
N TRP A 115 -8.85 5.22 -7.66
CA TRP A 115 -8.17 6.45 -7.24
C TRP A 115 -6.91 6.16 -6.44
N PHE A 116 -6.80 4.97 -5.86
CA PHE A 116 -5.73 4.60 -4.96
C PHE A 116 -4.64 3.80 -5.68
N THR A 117 -3.42 3.95 -5.20
CA THR A 117 -2.27 3.13 -5.57
C THR A 117 -1.59 2.65 -4.30
N LEU A 118 -1.09 1.42 -4.34
CA LEU A 118 -0.31 0.82 -3.25
C LEU A 118 1.09 0.48 -3.72
N ARG A 119 2.07 0.85 -2.91
CA ARG A 119 3.49 0.53 -3.13
C ARG A 119 4.10 0.02 -1.84
N VAL A 120 5.05 -0.89 -1.97
CA VAL A 120 5.89 -1.32 -0.84
C VAL A 120 7.29 -0.82 -1.09
N VAL A 121 7.85 -0.12 -0.12
CA VAL A 121 9.18 0.49 -0.19
C VAL A 121 9.97 0.27 1.10
N ASN A 122 11.29 0.39 1.01
CA ASN A 122 12.17 0.48 2.18
C ASN A 122 12.16 1.91 2.78
N LYS A 123 12.96 2.14 3.82
CA LYS A 123 13.11 3.47 4.46
C LYS A 123 13.63 4.57 3.53
N TRP A 124 14.24 4.21 2.41
CA TRP A 124 14.77 5.12 1.41
C TRP A 124 13.78 5.41 0.27
N GLY A 125 12.56 4.87 0.34
CA GLY A 125 11.56 4.99 -0.71
C GLY A 125 11.79 4.06 -1.91
N GLN A 126 12.73 3.13 -1.81
CA GLN A 126 13.13 2.25 -2.91
C GLN A 126 12.46 0.87 -2.81
N VAL A 127 12.21 0.26 -3.97
CA VAL A 127 11.73 -1.12 -4.08
C VAL A 127 12.91 -2.08 -3.98
N GLU A 128 12.83 -3.06 -3.08
CA GLU A 128 13.85 -4.09 -2.86
C GLU A 128 13.35 -5.49 -3.25
N GLU A 129 14.24 -6.49 -3.20
CA GLU A 129 13.87 -7.89 -3.46
C GLU A 129 12.74 -8.35 -2.52
N GLY A 130 11.76 -9.06 -3.09
CA GLY A 130 10.62 -9.59 -2.34
C GLY A 130 9.44 -8.64 -2.28
N MET A 131 9.59 -7.37 -2.67
CA MET A 131 8.49 -6.41 -2.81
C MET A 131 7.83 -6.55 -4.18
N THR A 132 6.51 -6.74 -4.18
CA THR A 132 5.69 -6.74 -5.39
C THR A 132 4.67 -5.62 -5.27
N GLN A 133 4.48 -4.86 -6.34
CA GLN A 133 3.48 -3.80 -6.40
C GLN A 133 2.73 -3.88 -7.73
N ASN A 134 1.43 -3.58 -7.71
CA ASN A 134 0.65 -3.55 -8.92
C ASN A 134 0.96 -2.27 -9.71
N ILE A 135 1.86 -2.38 -10.70
CA ILE A 135 2.28 -1.24 -11.54
C ILE A 135 1.16 -0.84 -12.52
N ILE A 136 0.23 -1.76 -12.85
CA ILE A 136 -0.85 -1.51 -13.80
C ILE A 136 -2.13 -1.19 -13.02
N GLN A 137 -2.62 0.05 -13.17
CA GLN A 137 -3.88 0.53 -12.58
C GLN A 137 -5.10 -0.20 -13.20
N ARG A 138 -5.32 -1.48 -12.84
CA ARG A 138 -6.48 -2.28 -13.27
C ARG A 138 -7.67 -2.15 -12.32
N GLY A 139 -7.73 -1.06 -11.55
CA GLY A 139 -8.81 -0.80 -10.59
C GLY A 139 -8.69 -1.50 -9.23
N TYR A 140 -7.68 -2.36 -9.03
CA TYR A 140 -7.45 -3.07 -7.77
C TYR A 140 -6.03 -2.76 -7.21
N PRO A 141 -5.91 -1.81 -6.27
CA PRO A 141 -4.65 -1.50 -5.62
C PRO A 141 -4.21 -2.69 -4.78
N TYR A 142 -3.05 -3.25 -5.11
CA TYR A 142 -2.50 -4.43 -4.44
C TYR A 142 -0.98 -4.33 -4.37
N ALA A 143 -0.43 -4.76 -3.24
CA ALA A 143 1.00 -4.95 -3.07
C ALA A 143 1.28 -6.13 -2.14
N SER A 144 2.45 -6.73 -2.25
CA SER A 144 2.86 -7.82 -1.36
C SER A 144 4.34 -7.73 -1.05
N TYR A 145 4.73 -8.38 0.04
CA TYR A 145 6.12 -8.46 0.45
C TYR A 145 6.45 -9.83 1.04
N ILE A 146 7.59 -10.38 0.64
CA ILE A 146 8.14 -11.63 1.16
C ILE A 146 9.47 -11.35 1.83
N ASN A 147 9.55 -11.53 3.14
CA ASN A 147 10.82 -11.46 3.86
C ASN A 147 11.54 -12.81 3.78
N LYS A 148 12.50 -12.94 2.85
CA LYS A 148 13.37 -14.13 2.73
C LYS A 148 14.57 -14.11 3.68
N SER A 149 14.77 -13.03 4.44
CA SER A 149 15.92 -12.90 5.32
C SER A 149 15.68 -13.56 6.69
N ASN A 150 16.78 -13.83 7.40
CA ASN A 150 16.74 -14.41 8.75
C ASN A 150 16.49 -13.36 9.85
N GLY A 151 16.31 -12.09 9.50
CA GLY A 151 16.03 -11.00 10.44
C GLY A 151 14.69 -10.31 10.16
N ILE A 152 14.27 -9.48 11.12
CA ILE A 152 13.11 -8.60 10.94
C ILE A 152 13.46 -7.53 9.90
N ARG A 153 12.52 -7.25 8.98
CA ARG A 153 12.68 -6.23 7.95
C ARG A 153 11.59 -5.18 8.07
N THR A 154 12.00 -3.93 8.25
CA THR A 154 11.09 -2.79 8.19
C THR A 154 10.76 -2.44 6.76
N ILE A 155 9.47 -2.41 6.43
CA ILE A 155 8.93 -1.95 5.15
C ILE A 155 7.91 -0.85 5.40
N PHE A 156 7.62 -0.10 4.34
CA PHE A 156 6.54 0.89 4.33
C PHE A 156 5.59 0.58 3.19
N VAL A 157 4.32 0.40 3.52
CA VAL A 157 3.23 0.36 2.54
C VAL A 157 2.77 1.79 2.32
N VAL A 158 3.06 2.33 1.15
CA VAL A 158 2.69 3.69 0.76
C VAL A 158 1.39 3.62 -0.04
N LEU A 159 0.36 4.22 0.53
CA LEU A 159 -0.87 4.56 -0.16
C LEU A 159 -0.72 5.94 -0.78
N ASP A 160 -1.08 6.07 -2.05
CA ASP A 160 -1.06 7.33 -2.77
C ASP A 160 -2.33 7.44 -3.64
N THR A 161 -2.98 8.60 -3.61
CA THR A 161 -4.14 8.89 -4.44
C THR A 161 -3.75 9.62 -5.72
N THR A 162 -4.39 9.26 -6.83
CA THR A 162 -4.12 9.83 -8.16
C THR A 162 -5.01 11.02 -8.49
N GLU A 163 -6.13 11.16 -7.79
CA GLU A 163 -7.18 12.15 -8.07
C GLU A 163 -7.20 13.29 -7.05
N ASP A 164 -7.34 14.53 -7.52
CA ASP A 164 -7.24 15.76 -6.71
C ASP A 164 -8.33 15.88 -5.63
N HIS A 165 -9.52 15.32 -5.87
CA HIS A 165 -10.67 15.36 -4.97
C HIS A 165 -10.74 14.19 -3.99
N SER A 166 -9.61 13.51 -3.74
CA SER A 166 -9.57 12.37 -2.82
C SER A 166 -9.55 12.76 -1.34
N PHE A 167 -9.42 14.04 -1.00
CA PHE A 167 -9.33 14.46 0.41
C PHE A 167 -10.62 14.11 1.17
N GLY A 168 -10.47 13.45 2.31
CA GLY A 168 -11.57 12.94 3.12
C GLY A 168 -12.15 11.60 2.64
N GLU A 169 -11.71 11.06 1.50
CA GLU A 169 -12.19 9.78 0.97
C GLU A 169 -11.85 8.66 1.97
N PRO A 170 -12.85 7.91 2.46
CA PRO A 170 -12.63 6.78 3.36
C PRO A 170 -12.10 5.58 2.58
N TYR A 171 -11.21 4.82 3.22
CA TYR A 171 -10.72 3.56 2.68
C TYR A 171 -10.38 2.59 3.81
N SER A 172 -10.30 1.32 3.45
CA SER A 172 -9.84 0.25 4.32
C SER A 172 -8.59 -0.38 3.72
N LEU A 173 -7.48 -0.35 4.45
CA LEU A 173 -6.28 -1.12 4.12
C LEU A 173 -6.43 -2.53 4.69
N LEU A 174 -6.50 -3.50 3.78
CA LEU A 174 -6.57 -4.92 4.09
C LEU A 174 -5.15 -5.45 4.27
N ILE A 175 -4.90 -6.12 5.39
CA ILE A 175 -3.60 -6.74 5.71
C ILE A 175 -3.83 -8.23 5.87
N ASN A 176 -3.15 -9.02 5.04
CA ASN A 176 -3.20 -10.47 5.08
C ASN A 176 -1.80 -11.04 5.34
N VAL A 177 -1.67 -11.95 6.31
CA VAL A 177 -0.42 -12.61 6.67
C VAL A 177 -0.42 -14.00 6.07
N MET A 178 0.34 -14.17 4.99
CA MET A 178 0.42 -15.44 4.29
C MET A 178 1.22 -16.44 5.11
N LYS A 179 0.51 -17.36 5.77
CA LYS A 179 1.14 -18.50 6.44
C LYS A 179 1.79 -19.40 5.39
N LYS A 180 3.07 -19.76 5.60
CA LYS A 180 3.71 -20.84 4.82
C LYS A 180 2.88 -22.11 5.04
N LYS A 181 2.36 -22.69 3.95
CA LYS A 181 1.82 -24.05 3.95
C LYS A 181 2.94 -25.07 4.08
#